data_AF-I0I4R7-F1
#
_entry.id   AF-I0I4R7-F1
#
_cell.length_a   1.000
_cell.length_b   1.000
_cell.length_c   1.000
_cell.angle_alpha   90.00
_cell.angle_beta   90.00
_cell.angle_gamma   90.00
#
_symmetry.space_group_name_H-M   'P 1'
#
loop_
_entity.id
_entity.type
_entity.pdbx_description
1 polymer ?
#
loop_
_entity_poly.entity_id
_entity_poly.type
_entity_poly.pdbx_seq_one_letter_code
_entity_poly.pdbx_strand_id
1 'polypeptide(L)'
;MHIREYQAWLEAWDRARTWEQVTLSHTLLHALEELGEISKIVQMIEGYREPSPADLDRLRDELALELSDLQVMLFKIAYLCGIDMEEAMARGQRKADERFPDPAEGPAERKAYWERYRTYLRRAGLET
;
A
#
# COMPACT_ATOMS: atom_id res chain seq x y z
N MET A 1 -16.06 -3.79 -10.01
CA MET A 1 -15.80 -5.08 -9.34
C MET A 1 -15.73 -4.82 -7.86
N HIS A 2 -16.49 -5.56 -7.07
CA HIS A 2 -16.45 -5.50 -5.61
C HIS A 2 -15.25 -6.28 -5.05
N ILE A 3 -14.81 -5.98 -3.82
CA ILE A 3 -13.60 -6.56 -3.23
C ILE A 3 -13.75 -8.08 -3.13
N ARG A 4 -14.91 -8.55 -2.65
CA ARG A 4 -15.21 -9.99 -2.55
C ARG A 4 -15.21 -10.67 -3.91
N GLU A 5 -15.75 -10.02 -4.94
CA GLU A 5 -15.79 -10.57 -6.31
C GLU A 5 -14.38 -10.76 -6.87
N TYR A 6 -13.51 -9.77 -6.68
CA TYR A 6 -12.11 -9.88 -7.12
C TYR A 6 -11.36 -10.99 -6.38
N GLN A 7 -11.52 -11.06 -5.05
CA GLN A 7 -10.91 -12.10 -4.24
C GLN A 7 -11.34 -13.50 -4.72
N ALA A 8 -12.64 -13.70 -4.97
CA ALA A 8 -13.17 -14.98 -5.46
C ALA A 8 -12.65 -15.32 -6.87
N TRP A 9 -12.58 -14.33 -7.77
CA TRP A 9 -11.99 -14.52 -9.09
C TRP A 9 -10.51 -14.92 -9.00
N LEU A 10 -9.73 -14.25 -8.14
CA LEU A 10 -8.31 -14.54 -7.96
C LEU A 10 -8.11 -15.96 -7.42
N GLU A 11 -8.88 -16.35 -6.39
CA GLU A 11 -8.81 -17.70 -5.84
C GLU A 11 -9.09 -18.76 -6.91
N ALA A 12 -10.14 -18.59 -7.71
CA ALA A 12 -10.47 -19.52 -8.80
C ALA A 12 -9.36 -19.57 -9.86
N TRP A 13 -8.80 -18.41 -10.23
CA TRP A 13 -7.72 -18.29 -11.20
C TRP A 13 -6.41 -18.95 -10.71
N ASP A 14 -6.05 -18.76 -9.44
CA ASP A 14 -4.84 -19.31 -8.83
C ASP A 14 -4.96 -20.84 -8.63
N ARG A 15 -6.14 -21.32 -8.18
CA ARG A 15 -6.43 -22.76 -8.03
C ARG A 15 -6.42 -23.51 -9.36
N ALA A 16 -6.92 -22.89 -10.43
CA ALA A 16 -6.86 -23.48 -11.78
C ALA A 16 -5.41 -23.74 -12.25
N ARG A 17 -4.43 -23.08 -11.63
CA ARG A 17 -2.99 -23.21 -11.90
C ARG A 17 -2.25 -24.03 -10.85
N THR A 18 -2.95 -24.63 -9.89
CA THR A 18 -2.36 -25.37 -8.75
C THR A 18 -1.44 -24.52 -7.87
N TRP A 19 -1.56 -23.19 -7.95
CA TRP A 19 -0.68 -22.26 -7.24
C TRP A 19 -1.11 -22.03 -5.79
N GLU A 20 -2.27 -22.52 -5.39
CA GLU A 20 -2.71 -22.57 -3.99
C GLU A 20 -1.78 -23.43 -3.12
N GLN A 21 -0.96 -24.28 -3.75
CA GLN A 21 0.02 -25.13 -3.09
C GLN A 21 1.29 -24.36 -2.69
N VAL A 22 1.50 -23.15 -3.22
CA VAL A 22 2.56 -22.25 -2.77
C VAL A 22 2.30 -21.91 -1.32
N THR A 23 3.30 -22.12 -0.47
CA THR A 23 3.13 -21.96 0.97
C THR A 23 2.79 -20.52 1.34
N LEU A 24 2.08 -20.35 2.45
CA LEU A 24 1.75 -19.04 2.99
C LEU A 24 3.01 -18.18 3.21
N SER A 25 4.09 -18.79 3.71
CA SER A 25 5.37 -18.10 3.93
C SER A 25 6.01 -17.62 2.62
N HIS A 26 5.89 -18.39 1.54
CA HIS A 26 6.44 -17.99 0.24
C HIS A 26 5.57 -16.92 -0.44
N THR A 27 4.25 -17.00 -0.27
CA THR A 27 3.34 -15.92 -0.71
C THR A 27 3.63 -14.61 0.04
N LEU A 28 3.91 -14.68 1.34
CA LEU A 28 4.34 -13.52 2.12
C LEU A 28 5.68 -12.97 1.65
N LEU A 29 6.63 -13.84 1.26
CA LEU A 29 7.89 -13.41 0.66
C LEU A 29 7.65 -12.63 -0.64
N HIS A 30 6.81 -13.13 -1.54
CA HIS A 30 6.45 -12.39 -2.76
C HIS A 30 5.80 -11.04 -2.45
N ALA A 31 4.90 -10.96 -1.46
CA ALA A 31 4.36 -9.67 -1.03
C ALA A 31 5.45 -8.67 -0.59
N LEU A 32 6.54 -9.16 0.03
CA LEU A 32 7.68 -8.31 0.39
C LEU A 32 8.48 -7.87 -0.84
N GLU A 33 8.60 -8.73 -1.86
CA GLU A 33 9.24 -8.41 -3.14
C GLU A 33 8.47 -7.30 -3.87
N GLU A 34 7.14 -7.42 -4.01
CA GLU A 34 6.30 -6.39 -4.64
C GLU A 34 6.34 -5.06 -3.87
N LEU A 35 6.37 -5.12 -2.53
CA LEU A 35 6.56 -3.92 -1.71
C LEU A 35 7.93 -3.25 -1.97
N GLY A 36 8.95 -4.04 -2.31
CA GLY A 36 10.26 -3.55 -2.73
C GLY A 36 10.22 -2.78 -4.05
N GLU A 37 9.49 -3.27 -5.04
CA GLU A 37 9.31 -2.57 -6.32
C GLU A 37 8.49 -1.28 -6.15
N ILE A 38 7.42 -1.30 -5.35
CA ILE A 38 6.69 -0.08 -4.96
C ILE A 38 7.65 0.94 -4.32
N SER A 39 8.48 0.49 -3.37
CA SER A 39 9.44 1.35 -2.67
C SER A 39 10.44 2.00 -3.63
N LYS A 40 10.91 1.25 -4.64
CA LYS A 40 11.81 1.76 -5.67
C LYS A 40 11.16 2.86 -6.52
N ILE A 41 9.90 2.69 -6.93
CA ILE A 41 9.18 3.70 -7.71
C ILE A 41 8.88 4.95 -6.87
N VAL A 42 8.43 4.78 -5.62
CA VAL A 42 8.20 5.91 -4.69
C VAL A 42 9.49 6.72 -4.49
N GLN A 43 10.63 6.06 -4.32
CA GLN A 43 11.93 6.73 -4.22
C GLN A 43 12.30 7.54 -5.48
N MET A 44 11.88 7.10 -6.67
CA MET A 44 12.06 7.87 -7.91
C MET A 44 11.15 9.10 -7.94
N ILE A 45 9.87 8.94 -7.55
CA ILE A 45 8.89 10.03 -7.49
C ILE A 45 9.34 11.11 -6.50
N GLU A 46 9.91 10.72 -5.36
CA GLU A 46 10.40 11.64 -4.33
C GLU A 46 11.78 12.26 -4.65
N GLY A 47 12.41 11.86 -5.76
CA GLY A 47 13.72 12.37 -6.18
C GLY A 47 14.90 11.83 -5.37
N TYR A 48 14.70 10.78 -4.56
CA TYR A 48 15.79 10.07 -3.87
C TYR A 48 16.59 9.19 -4.86
N ARG A 49 15.91 8.62 -5.86
CA ARG A 49 16.52 7.93 -7.00
C ARG A 49 16.27 8.69 -8.28
N GLU A 50 17.21 8.62 -9.22
CA GLU A 50 17.01 9.17 -10.56
C GLU A 50 15.86 8.41 -11.26
N PRO A 51 14.85 9.11 -11.78
CA PRO A 51 13.71 8.47 -12.42
C PRO A 51 14.15 7.83 -13.75
N SER A 52 13.77 6.57 -13.93
CA SER A 52 13.98 5.84 -15.19
C SER A 52 12.73 5.01 -15.47
N PRO A 53 11.83 5.49 -16.35
CA PRO A 53 11.96 6.68 -17.20
C PRO A 53 11.82 8.01 -16.43
N ALA A 54 12.35 9.10 -16.99
CA ALA A 54 12.22 10.46 -16.44
C ALA A 54 10.78 11.04 -16.55
N ASP A 55 9.82 10.22 -16.95
CA ASP A 55 8.42 10.57 -17.13
C ASP A 55 7.62 10.15 -15.89
N LEU A 56 7.15 11.14 -15.14
CA LEU A 56 6.39 10.92 -13.91
C LEU A 56 5.04 10.25 -14.14
N ASP A 57 4.40 10.45 -15.30
CA ASP A 57 3.12 9.80 -15.59
C ASP A 57 3.34 8.32 -15.84
N ARG A 58 4.43 7.98 -16.54
CA ARG A 58 4.83 6.58 -16.70
C ARG A 58 5.22 5.92 -15.38
N LEU A 59 5.92 6.63 -14.47
CA LEU A 59 6.19 6.10 -13.13
C LEU A 59 4.92 5.87 -12.32
N ARG A 60 3.88 6.68 -12.51
CA ARG A 60 2.57 6.45 -11.86
C ARG A 60 1.86 5.24 -12.44
N ASP A 61 1.93 5.02 -13.74
CA ASP A 61 1.39 3.82 -14.38
C ASP A 61 2.09 2.55 -13.90
N GLU A 62 3.42 2.58 -13.80
CA GLU A 62 4.22 1.49 -13.24
C GLU A 62 3.86 1.25 -11.77
N LEU A 63 3.75 2.32 -10.96
CA LEU A 63 3.33 2.22 -9.56
C LEU A 63 1.95 1.57 -9.41
N ALA A 64 1.00 1.89 -10.31
CA ALA A 64 -0.34 1.31 -10.27
C ALA A 64 -0.31 -0.22 -10.49
N LEU A 65 0.60 -0.71 -11.34
CA LEU A 65 0.79 -2.14 -11.56
C LEU A 65 1.42 -2.81 -10.34
N GLU A 66 2.50 -2.26 -9.79
CA GLU A 66 3.16 -2.84 -8.60
C GLU A 66 2.23 -2.85 -7.36
N LEU A 67 1.39 -1.82 -7.21
CA LEU A 67 0.34 -1.80 -6.18
C LEU A 67 -0.69 -2.92 -6.39
N SER A 68 -1.04 -3.20 -7.65
CA SER A 68 -1.91 -4.31 -8.00
C SER A 68 -1.25 -5.67 -7.70
N ASP A 69 0.03 -5.84 -8.01
CA ASP A 69 0.75 -7.08 -7.78
C ASP A 69 0.90 -7.39 -6.29
N LEU A 70 1.22 -6.38 -5.47
CA LEU A 70 1.14 -6.51 -4.01
C LEU A 70 -0.27 -6.90 -3.55
N GLN A 71 -1.29 -6.25 -4.10
CA GLN A 71 -2.68 -6.53 -3.72
C GLN A 71 -3.11 -7.97 -4.06
N VAL A 72 -2.62 -8.53 -5.18
CA VAL A 72 -2.80 -9.95 -5.53
C VAL A 72 -2.21 -10.84 -4.45
N MET A 73 -0.98 -10.57 -3.99
CA MET A 73 -0.36 -11.36 -2.93
C MET A 73 -1.13 -11.26 -1.61
N LEU A 74 -1.63 -10.09 -1.24
CA LEU A 74 -2.45 -9.91 -0.04
C LEU A 74 -3.78 -10.67 -0.12
N PHE A 75 -4.47 -10.65 -1.26
CA PHE A 75 -5.68 -11.45 -1.45
C PHE A 75 -5.40 -12.96 -1.45
N LYS A 76 -4.24 -13.38 -1.97
CA LYS A 76 -3.80 -14.77 -1.90
C LYS A 76 -3.61 -15.23 -0.46
N ILE A 77 -2.88 -14.44 0.33
CA ILE A 77 -2.73 -14.67 1.77
C ILE A 77 -4.11 -14.76 2.45
N ALA A 78 -5.01 -13.82 2.15
CA ALA A 78 -6.34 -13.80 2.74
C ALA A 78 -7.14 -15.07 2.42
N TYR A 79 -7.22 -15.49 1.15
CA TYR A 79 -8.01 -16.68 0.81
C TYR A 79 -7.34 -17.96 1.36
N LEU A 80 -6.00 -18.07 1.37
CA LEU A 80 -5.29 -19.19 1.98
C LEU A 80 -5.57 -19.32 3.49
N CYS A 81 -5.90 -18.20 4.15
CA CYS A 81 -6.30 -18.14 5.56
C CYS A 81 -7.82 -18.14 5.80
N GLY A 82 -8.65 -18.24 4.75
CA GLY A 82 -10.10 -18.19 4.87
C GLY A 82 -10.66 -16.84 5.34
N ILE A 83 -9.99 -15.73 5.01
CA ILE A 83 -10.38 -14.37 5.39
C ILE A 83 -11.17 -13.74 4.25
N ASP A 84 -12.40 -13.27 4.53
CA ASP A 84 -13.13 -12.37 3.64
C ASP A 84 -12.59 -10.95 3.79
N MET A 85 -11.92 -10.44 2.74
CA MET A 85 -11.29 -9.12 2.80
C MET A 85 -12.28 -7.97 2.80
N GLU A 86 -13.46 -8.12 2.20
CA GLU A 86 -14.47 -7.07 2.20
C GLU A 86 -15.06 -6.89 3.61
N GLU A 87 -15.33 -7.99 4.32
CA GLU A 87 -15.73 -7.94 5.72
C GLU A 87 -14.61 -7.38 6.61
N ALA A 88 -13.36 -7.84 6.41
CA ALA A 88 -12.21 -7.36 7.16
C ALA A 88 -12.00 -5.84 6.99
N MET A 89 -12.13 -5.33 5.75
CA MET A 89 -12.02 -3.90 5.46
C MET A 89 -13.19 -3.10 6.03
N ALA A 90 -14.42 -3.60 5.95
CA ALA A 90 -15.57 -2.93 6.58
C ALA A 90 -15.41 -2.83 8.11
N ARG A 91 -14.85 -3.87 8.76
CA ARG A 91 -14.48 -3.83 10.18
C ARG A 91 -13.36 -2.82 10.45
N GLY A 92 -12.34 -2.79 9.59
CA GLY A 92 -11.24 -1.83 9.66
C GLY A 92 -11.71 -0.37 9.54
N GLN A 93 -12.65 -0.10 8.64
CA GLN A 93 -13.27 1.21 8.48
C GLN A 93 -13.95 1.68 9.76
N ARG A 94 -14.86 0.85 10.33
CA ARG A 94 -15.54 1.20 11.60
C ARG A 94 -14.55 1.46 12.73
N LYS A 95 -13.51 0.62 12.83
CA LYS A 95 -12.44 0.80 13.82
C LYS A 95 -11.68 2.12 13.61
N ALA A 96 -11.49 2.56 12.37
CA ALA A 96 -10.84 3.84 12.07
C ALA A 96 -11.74 5.01 12.46
N ASP A 97 -13.03 4.96 12.12
CA ASP A 97 -14.02 5.99 12.47
C ASP A 97 -14.17 6.13 14.00
N GLU A 98 -14.18 5.02 14.73
CA GLU A 98 -14.22 5.01 16.20
C GLU A 98 -12.94 5.58 16.82
N ARG A 99 -11.78 5.32 16.20
CA ARG A 99 -10.46 5.77 16.70
C ARG A 99 -10.21 7.25 16.42
N PHE A 100 -10.73 7.79 15.32
CA PHE A 100 -10.50 9.16 14.87
C PHE A 100 -11.83 9.85 14.53
N PRO A 101 -12.67 10.13 15.55
CA PRO A 101 -14.05 10.57 15.33
C PRO A 101 -14.18 12.04 14.90
N ASP A 102 -13.18 12.89 15.16
CA ASP A 102 -13.21 14.31 14.80
C ASP A 102 -12.29 14.61 13.60
N PRO A 103 -12.85 14.91 12.41
CA PRO A 103 -12.08 15.28 11.23
C PRO A 103 -11.20 16.53 11.41
N ALA A 104 -11.47 17.38 12.41
CA ALA A 104 -10.69 18.59 12.66
C ALA A 104 -9.34 18.33 13.35
N GLU A 105 -9.18 17.19 14.03
CA GLU A 105 -7.92 16.82 14.69
C GLU A 105 -6.78 16.68 13.67
N GLY A 106 -7.02 16.00 12.54
CA GLY A 106 -6.00 15.76 11.52
C GLY A 106 -5.35 17.05 10.96
N PRO A 107 -6.13 18.04 10.48
CA PRO A 107 -5.59 19.33 10.04
C PRO A 107 -4.82 20.09 11.13
N ALA A 108 -5.30 20.05 12.38
CA ALA A 108 -4.65 20.71 13.51
C ALA A 108 -3.30 20.06 13.85
N GLU A 109 -3.27 18.73 13.95
CA GLU A 109 -2.05 17.95 14.17
C GLU A 109 -1.04 18.16 13.05
N ARG A 110 -1.49 18.13 11.79
CA ARG A 110 -0.64 18.38 10.63
C ARG A 110 -0.02 19.78 10.67
N LYS A 111 -0.80 20.81 11.00
CA LYS A 111 -0.29 22.19 11.14
C LYS A 111 0.79 22.25 12.24
N ALA A 112 0.50 21.68 13.40
CA ALA A 112 1.43 21.64 14.52
C ALA A 112 2.72 20.87 14.17
N TYR A 113 2.61 19.75 13.46
CA TYR A 113 3.76 19.00 12.93
C TYR A 113 4.62 19.87 12.00
N TRP A 114 4.01 20.53 11.01
CA TRP A 114 4.76 21.37 10.06
C TRP A 114 5.47 22.54 10.73
N GLU A 115 4.85 23.18 11.73
CA GLU A 115 5.49 24.23 12.52
C GLU A 115 6.74 23.72 13.25
N ARG A 116 6.66 22.53 13.85
CA ARG A 116 7.81 21.86 14.49
C ARG A 116 8.88 21.48 13.46
N TYR A 117 8.49 20.92 12.33
CA TYR A 117 9.41 20.47 11.29
C TYR A 117 10.18 21.63 10.65
N ARG A 118 9.51 22.72 10.28
CA ARG A 118 10.20 23.94 9.79
C ARG A 118 11.15 24.53 10.82
N THR A 119 10.77 24.51 12.09
CA THR A 119 11.66 24.94 13.18
C THR A 119 12.91 24.06 13.26
N TYR A 120 12.77 22.75 13.09
CA TYR A 120 13.90 21.82 12.99
C TYR A 120 14.78 22.14 11.78
N LEU A 121 14.20 22.31 10.58
CA LEU A 121 14.97 22.61 9.37
C LEU A 121 15.80 23.90 9.50
N ARG A 122 15.22 24.98 10.03
CA ARG A 122 15.97 26.22 10.31
C ARG A 122 17.13 26.01 11.28
N ARG A 123 16.89 25.28 12.38
CA ARG A 123 17.94 24.97 13.37
C ARG A 123 19.05 24.11 12.77
N ALA A 124 18.72 23.24 11.83
CA ALA A 124 19.66 22.39 11.13
C ALA A 124 20.37 23.08 9.94
N GLY A 125 20.00 24.33 9.59
CA GLY A 125 20.55 25.03 8.43
C GLY A 125 20.12 24.44 7.08
N LEU A 126 18.98 23.75 7.05
CA LEU A 126 18.43 23.07 5.87
C LEU A 126 17.31 23.88 5.17
N GLU A 127 16.95 25.04 5.73
CA GLU A 127 16.16 26.07 5.05
C GLU A 127 17.10 27.27 4.79
N THR A 128 17.15 27.72 3.53
CA THR A 128 17.72 29.03 3.13
C THR A 128 16.82 30.18 3.54
#